data_AF-A0A6A0GYS8-F1
#
_entry.id   AF-A0A6A0GYS8-F1
#
_cell.length_a   1.000
_cell.length_b   1.000
_cell.length_c   1.000
_cell.angle_alpha   90.00
_cell.angle_beta   90.00
_cell.angle_gamma   90.00
#
_symmetry.space_group_name_H-M   'P 1'
#
loop_
_entity.id
_entity.type
_entity.pdbx_description
1 polymer ?
#
loop_
_entity_poly.entity_id
_entity_poly.type
_entity_poly.pdbx_seq_one_letter_code
_entity_poly.pdbx_strand_id
1 'polypeptide(L)'
;MVRLKLELMKPFLEAPVSTNLQLIYLVRDPRAVINSRRSTVKWCKPRDLDCYSPAVLCADMEDDLHAYKTFKKLYPDRVHLVRYEDLMANVSNQVKILTEKMGLDFHPSMQRFVRTHTTKEINSPTTTWRRSKDRLLYWTRRLRASTLREIQLACGTTMEKFGYKLVENLSRVNISHVLTDIEH
;
A
#
# COMPACT_ATOMS: atom_id res chain seq x y z
N MET A 1 -3.89 -3.53 -13.64
CA MET A 1 -2.94 -2.43 -13.33
C MET A 1 -1.66 -3.07 -12.84
N VAL A 2 -0.64 -3.05 -13.69
CA VAL A 2 0.72 -3.48 -13.39
C VAL A 2 1.37 -2.36 -12.57
N ARG A 3 2.07 -2.71 -11.48
CA ARG A 3 2.76 -1.76 -10.61
C ARG A 3 4.05 -1.32 -11.32
N LEU A 4 4.34 -0.02 -11.33
CA LEU A 4 5.63 0.48 -11.82
C LEU A 4 6.74 0.03 -10.87
N LYS A 5 7.77 -0.65 -11.39
CA LYS A 5 8.97 -1.00 -10.60
C LYS A 5 9.66 0.28 -10.16
N LEU A 6 9.96 0.37 -8.86
CA LEU A 6 10.48 1.58 -8.25
C LEU A 6 11.84 1.96 -8.85
N GLU A 7 12.69 0.98 -9.16
CA GLU A 7 14.01 1.19 -9.76
C GLU A 7 13.99 2.06 -11.03
N LEU A 8 12.90 1.97 -11.82
CA LEU A 8 12.71 2.76 -13.03
C LEU A 8 12.57 4.27 -12.76
N MET A 9 12.39 4.68 -11.49
CA MET A 9 12.35 6.08 -11.10
C MET A 9 13.73 6.74 -10.98
N LYS A 10 14.82 5.96 -10.99
CA LYS A 10 16.19 6.47 -10.80
C LYS A 10 16.53 7.65 -11.73
N PRO A 11 16.30 7.57 -13.06
CA PRO A 11 16.67 8.68 -13.96
C PRO A 11 15.92 9.98 -13.64
N PHE A 12 14.68 9.88 -13.16
CA PHE A 12 13.88 11.05 -12.79
C PHE A 12 14.31 11.67 -11.46
N LEU A 13 14.86 10.87 -10.55
CA LEU A 13 15.42 11.38 -9.30
C LEU A 13 16.78 12.08 -9.53
N GLU A 14 17.58 11.57 -10.47
CA GLU A 14 18.89 12.10 -10.87
C GLU A 14 18.82 13.31 -11.82
N ALA A 15 17.73 13.43 -12.58
CA ALA A 15 17.57 14.49 -13.58
C ALA A 15 17.67 15.90 -12.95
N PRO A 16 18.58 16.78 -13.44
CA PRO A 16 18.73 18.14 -12.93
C PRO A 16 17.47 19.00 -13.04
N VAL A 17 16.59 18.68 -13.98
CA VAL A 17 15.32 19.39 -14.21
C VAL A 17 14.20 18.95 -13.26
N SER A 18 14.41 17.88 -12.49
CA SER A 18 13.38 17.26 -11.65
C SER A 18 13.65 17.43 -10.15
N THR A 19 14.34 18.51 -9.73
CA THR A 19 14.68 18.76 -8.32
C THR A 19 13.46 18.77 -7.39
N ASN A 20 12.29 19.18 -7.90
CA ASN A 20 11.05 19.26 -7.13
C ASN A 20 10.21 17.97 -7.18
N LEU A 21 10.68 16.91 -7.86
CA LEU A 21 9.97 15.65 -7.93
C LEU A 21 9.99 14.96 -6.56
N GLN A 22 8.80 14.63 -6.07
CA GLN A 22 8.56 13.87 -4.85
C GLN A 22 8.01 12.48 -5.21
N LEU A 23 8.59 11.43 -4.64
CA LEU A 23 8.25 10.04 -4.89
C LEU A 23 7.59 9.42 -3.64
N ILE A 24 6.34 8.97 -3.80
CA ILE A 24 5.61 8.23 -2.76
C ILE A 24 5.54 6.77 -3.16
N TYR A 25 6.20 5.92 -2.39
CA TYR A 25 6.08 4.47 -2.47
C TYR A 25 4.95 3.99 -1.56
N LEU A 26 3.75 3.81 -2.14
CA LEU A 26 2.58 3.31 -1.44
C LEU A 26 2.60 1.78 -1.38
N VAL A 27 2.67 1.23 -0.16
CA VAL A 27 2.63 -0.21 0.10
C VAL A 27 1.30 -0.60 0.74
N ARG A 28 0.87 -1.84 0.54
CA ARG A 28 -0.39 -2.37 1.07
C ARG A 28 -0.23 -3.85 1.39
N ASP A 29 -1.00 -4.34 2.35
CA ASP A 29 -0.98 -5.75 2.75
C ASP A 29 -1.18 -6.68 1.53
N PRO A 30 -0.24 -7.59 1.23
CA PRO A 30 -0.35 -8.53 0.11
C PRO A 30 -1.65 -9.33 0.12
N ARG A 31 -2.18 -9.67 1.30
CA ARG A 31 -3.46 -10.36 1.47
C ARG A 31 -4.62 -9.51 0.95
N ALA A 32 -4.61 -8.22 1.24
CA ALA A 32 -5.59 -7.27 0.73
C ALA A 32 -5.46 -7.07 -0.78
N VAL A 33 -4.22 -6.98 -1.30
CA VAL A 33 -3.95 -6.79 -2.73
C VAL A 33 -4.44 -7.98 -3.54
N ILE A 34 -4.01 -9.20 -3.18
CA ILE A 34 -4.41 -10.43 -3.88
C ILE A 34 -5.91 -10.66 -3.76
N ASN A 35 -6.51 -10.44 -2.59
CA ASN A 35 -7.97 -10.54 -2.45
C ASN A 35 -8.68 -9.60 -3.44
N SER A 36 -8.26 -8.34 -3.51
CA SER A 36 -8.85 -7.36 -4.42
C SER A 36 -8.68 -7.75 -5.89
N ARG A 37 -7.48 -8.22 -6.28
CA ARG A 37 -7.18 -8.64 -7.65
C ARG A 37 -7.99 -9.87 -8.07
N ARG A 38 -8.12 -10.86 -7.19
CA ARG A 38 -8.82 -12.13 -7.50
C ARG A 38 -10.35 -12.03 -7.43
N SER A 39 -10.89 -11.11 -6.61
CA SER A 39 -12.34 -11.05 -6.34
C SER A 39 -13.08 -9.86 -6.95
N THR A 40 -12.40 -8.74 -7.20
CA THR A 40 -13.07 -7.46 -7.49
C THR A 40 -12.87 -6.98 -8.93
N VAL A 41 -11.82 -7.43 -9.61
CA VAL A 41 -11.46 -6.95 -10.95
C VAL A 41 -11.55 -8.07 -12.00
N LYS A 42 -11.98 -7.71 -13.21
CA LYS A 42 -12.13 -8.67 -14.33
C LYS A 42 -10.85 -8.89 -15.13
N TRP A 43 -9.85 -8.02 -14.96
CA TRP A 43 -8.62 -8.00 -15.76
C TRP A 43 -7.51 -8.91 -15.21
N CYS A 44 -7.60 -9.36 -13.95
CA CYS A 44 -6.59 -10.21 -13.35
C CYS A 44 -7.10 -11.65 -13.27
N LYS A 45 -6.66 -12.51 -14.19
CA LYS A 45 -7.11 -13.90 -14.27
C LYS A 45 -5.98 -14.84 -13.82
N PRO A 46 -6.29 -16.12 -13.48
CA PRO A 46 -5.28 -17.08 -13.05
C PRO A 46 -4.09 -17.25 -14.00
N ARG A 47 -4.30 -17.04 -15.31
CA ARG A 47 -3.25 -17.08 -16.33
C ARG A 47 -2.29 -15.88 -16.30
N ASP A 48 -2.71 -14.77 -15.70
CA ASP A 48 -1.97 -13.50 -15.67
C ASP A 48 -1.13 -13.46 -14.39
N LEU A 49 0.00 -14.19 -14.39
CA LEU A 49 0.81 -14.44 -13.19
C LEU A 49 1.28 -13.16 -12.50
N ASP A 50 1.65 -12.13 -13.27
CA ASP A 50 2.15 -10.84 -12.78
C ASP A 50 1.19 -10.16 -11.78
N CYS A 51 -0.11 -10.35 -11.95
CA CYS A 51 -1.10 -9.80 -11.03
C CYS A 51 -1.66 -10.84 -10.06
N TYR A 52 -1.77 -12.10 -10.49
CA TYR A 52 -2.52 -13.13 -9.77
C TYR A 52 -1.67 -13.88 -8.74
N SER A 53 -0.37 -14.00 -8.97
CA SER A 53 0.56 -14.78 -8.14
C SER A 53 1.03 -13.99 -6.91
N PRO A 54 0.86 -14.51 -5.68
CA PRO A 54 1.43 -13.90 -4.49
C PRO A 54 2.95 -13.86 -4.51
N ALA A 55 3.59 -14.90 -5.05
CA ALA A 55 5.05 -14.98 -5.14
C ALA A 55 5.62 -13.87 -6.03
N VAL A 56 5.01 -13.61 -7.19
CA VAL A 56 5.44 -12.52 -8.09
C VAL A 56 5.22 -11.16 -7.43
N LEU A 57 4.04 -10.93 -6.85
CA LEU A 57 3.74 -9.69 -6.12
C LEU A 57 4.78 -9.40 -5.03
N CYS A 58 5.15 -10.42 -4.25
CA CYS A 58 6.02 -10.23 -3.10
C CYS A 58 7.49 -10.13 -3.50
N ALA A 59 7.92 -10.81 -4.58
CA ALA A 59 9.20 -10.55 -5.20
C ALA A 59 9.32 -9.09 -5.69
N ASP A 60 8.30 -8.58 -6.42
CA ASP A 60 8.28 -7.18 -6.86
C ASP A 60 8.29 -6.19 -5.67
N MET A 61 7.63 -6.54 -4.56
CA MET A 61 7.64 -5.72 -3.34
C MET A 61 9.02 -5.68 -2.67
N GLU A 62 9.79 -6.76 -2.72
CA GLU A 62 11.16 -6.82 -2.20
C GLU A 62 12.13 -6.03 -3.07
N ASP A 63 12.03 -6.19 -4.40
CA ASP A 63 12.84 -5.41 -5.35
C ASP A 63 12.58 -3.91 -5.17
N ASP A 64 11.30 -3.52 -5.06
CA ASP A 64 10.92 -2.13 -4.78
C ASP A 64 11.42 -1.65 -3.42
N LEU A 65 11.47 -2.52 -2.40
CA LEU A 65 12.01 -2.16 -1.08
C LEU A 65 13.53 -1.93 -1.12
N HIS A 66 14.27 -2.74 -1.88
CA HIS A 66 15.71 -2.54 -2.08
C HIS A 66 16.00 -1.23 -2.82
N ALA A 67 15.24 -0.94 -3.88
CA ALA A 67 15.32 0.34 -4.58
C ALA A 67 14.96 1.50 -3.65
N TYR A 68 13.90 1.37 -2.85
CA TYR A 68 13.45 2.39 -1.89
C TYR A 68 14.55 2.72 -0.89
N LYS A 69 15.18 1.72 -0.27
CA LYS A 69 16.28 1.94 0.70
C LYS A 69 17.43 2.72 0.08
N THR A 70 17.80 2.37 -1.16
CA THR A 70 18.84 3.07 -1.92
C THR A 70 18.44 4.52 -2.18
N PHE A 71 17.25 4.75 -2.72
CA PHE A 71 16.75 6.09 -3.03
C PHE A 71 16.53 6.94 -1.79
N LYS A 72 16.09 6.34 -0.68
CA LYS A 72 15.90 7.05 0.59
C LYS A 72 17.21 7.57 1.14
N LYS A 73 18.31 6.82 0.99
CA LYS A 73 19.65 7.25 1.39
C LYS A 73 20.17 8.40 0.52
N LEU A 74 19.91 8.37 -0.79
CA LEU A 74 20.38 9.39 -1.74
C LEU A 74 19.50 10.65 -1.75
N TYR A 75 18.21 10.50 -1.51
CA TYR A 75 17.20 11.55 -1.62
C TYR A 75 16.24 11.53 -0.42
N PRO A 76 16.73 11.77 0.81
CA PRO A 76 15.97 11.60 2.04
C PRO A 76 14.69 12.45 2.08
N ASP A 77 14.70 13.65 1.51
CA ASP A 77 13.55 14.57 1.55
C ASP A 77 12.57 14.40 0.38
N ARG A 78 12.93 13.58 -0.62
CA ARG A 78 12.13 13.39 -1.84
C ARG A 78 11.46 12.04 -1.93
N VAL A 79 11.88 11.07 -1.12
CA VAL A 79 11.44 9.68 -1.23
C VAL A 79 10.75 9.25 0.07
N HIS A 80 9.47 8.90 -0.05
CA HIS A 80 8.59 8.63 1.08
C HIS A 80 7.95 7.26 0.93
N LEU A 81 7.98 6.44 1.99
CA LEU A 81 7.22 5.20 2.06
C LEU A 81 5.95 5.46 2.84
N VAL A 82 4.81 5.04 2.29
CA VAL A 82 3.51 5.17 2.92
C VAL A 82 2.85 3.80 2.95
N ARG A 83 2.52 3.32 4.15
CA ARG A 83 1.70 2.12 4.31
C ARG A 83 0.22 2.51 4.23
N TYR A 84 -0.50 1.86 3.32
CA TYR A 84 -1.92 2.11 3.06
C TYR A 84 -2.75 1.99 4.35
N GLU A 85 -2.47 1.01 5.19
CA GLU A 85 -3.23 0.78 6.41
C GLU A 85 -3.07 1.92 7.42
N ASP A 86 -1.88 2.50 7.56
CA ASP A 86 -1.65 3.66 8.44
C ASP A 86 -2.34 4.91 7.88
N LEU A 87 -2.20 5.13 6.58
CA LEU A 87 -2.89 6.21 5.87
C LEU A 87 -4.39 6.13 6.10
N MET A 88 -4.97 4.94 5.96
CA MET A 88 -6.42 4.73 6.11
C MET A 88 -6.89 4.75 7.56
N ALA A 89 -6.04 4.45 8.54
CA ALA A 89 -6.37 4.55 9.95
C ALA A 89 -6.70 5.99 10.37
N ASN A 90 -5.99 6.98 9.82
CA ASN A 90 -6.24 8.41 10.06
C ASN A 90 -5.89 9.27 8.83
N VAL A 91 -6.75 9.24 7.81
CA VAL A 91 -6.46 9.86 6.50
C VAL A 91 -6.20 11.36 6.63
N SER A 92 -7.00 12.10 7.40
CA SER A 92 -6.82 13.55 7.50
C SER A 92 -5.48 13.93 8.11
N ASN A 93 -5.03 13.21 9.14
CA ASN A 93 -3.75 13.48 9.77
C ASN A 93 -2.58 13.01 8.90
N GLN A 94 -2.70 11.82 8.32
CA GLN A 94 -1.64 11.23 7.51
C GLN A 94 -1.40 11.98 6.20
N VAL A 95 -2.46 12.46 5.54
CA VAL A 95 -2.32 13.33 4.37
C VAL A 95 -1.65 14.64 4.74
N LYS A 96 -2.03 15.27 5.87
CA LYS A 96 -1.40 16.49 6.36
C LYS A 96 0.10 16.31 6.60
N ILE A 97 0.49 15.26 7.35
CA ILE A 97 1.90 14.94 7.61
C ILE A 97 2.66 14.69 6.31
N LEU A 98 2.06 13.95 5.37
CA LEU A 98 2.70 13.65 4.09
C LEU A 98 2.90 14.91 3.24
N THR A 99 1.91 15.79 3.16
CA THR A 99 2.02 17.05 2.40
C THR A 99 3.07 17.96 3.00
N GLU A 100 3.12 18.09 4.33
CA GLU A 100 4.13 18.87 5.04
C GLU A 100 5.54 18.31 4.79
N LYS A 101 5.72 16.98 4.83
CA LYS A 101 6.99 16.32 4.48
C LYS A 101 7.44 16.55 3.03
N MET A 102 6.51 16.80 2.12
CA MET A 102 6.78 17.10 0.72
C MET A 102 6.99 18.61 0.47
N GLY A 103 6.95 19.44 1.51
CA GLY A 103 7.03 20.90 1.39
C GLY A 103 5.78 21.54 0.78
N LEU A 104 4.63 20.89 0.89
CA LEU A 104 3.35 21.38 0.38
C LEU A 104 2.45 21.84 1.53
N ASP A 105 1.84 23.02 1.36
CA ASP A 105 0.87 23.54 2.31
C ASP A 105 -0.43 22.71 2.30
N PHE A 106 -0.86 22.26 3.47
CA PHE A 106 -2.12 21.55 3.61
C PHE A 106 -3.32 22.51 3.56
N HIS A 107 -3.75 22.84 2.34
CA HIS A 107 -4.78 23.83 2.09
C HIS A 107 -6.19 23.37 2.55
N PRO A 108 -7.08 24.26 3.01
CA PRO A 108 -8.44 23.92 3.43
C PRO A 108 -9.28 23.16 2.38
N SER A 109 -9.01 23.37 1.08
CA SER A 109 -9.66 22.60 0.00
C SER A 109 -9.26 21.13 0.01
N MET A 110 -7.99 20.81 0.32
CA MET A 110 -7.50 19.44 0.48
C MET A 110 -8.15 18.78 1.69
N GLN A 111 -8.21 19.49 2.82
CA GLN A 111 -8.91 19.00 4.01
C GLN A 111 -10.39 18.68 3.72
N ARG A 112 -11.07 19.56 2.97
CA ARG A 112 -12.46 19.36 2.56
C ARG A 112 -12.58 18.12 1.68
N PHE A 113 -11.72 17.97 0.68
CA PHE A 113 -11.70 16.80 -0.22
C PHE A 113 -11.46 15.50 0.55
N VAL A 114 -10.47 15.46 1.45
CA VAL A 114 -10.20 14.30 2.29
C VAL A 114 -11.46 13.96 3.10
N ARG A 115 -12.03 14.94 3.81
CA ARG A 115 -13.23 14.73 4.63
C ARG A 115 -14.42 14.22 3.81
N THR A 116 -14.69 14.79 2.63
CA THR A 116 -15.83 14.34 1.83
C THR A 116 -15.61 12.93 1.31
N HIS A 117 -14.42 12.62 0.78
CA HIS A 117 -14.13 11.32 0.18
C HIS A 117 -13.82 10.20 1.19
N THR A 118 -13.52 10.46 2.47
CA THR A 118 -13.23 9.38 3.43
C THR A 118 -14.33 9.07 4.44
N THR A 119 -15.44 9.82 4.41
CA THR A 119 -16.56 9.66 5.35
C THR A 119 -17.72 8.83 4.80
N LYS A 120 -17.83 8.72 3.47
CA LYS A 120 -18.87 7.94 2.79
C LYS A 120 -18.25 6.82 1.96
N GLU A 121 -18.95 5.70 1.82
CA GLU A 121 -18.53 4.59 0.96
C GLU A 121 -19.33 4.58 -0.34
N ILE A 122 -18.65 4.60 -1.48
CA ILE A 122 -19.25 4.32 -2.79
C ILE A 122 -18.59 3.06 -3.33
N ASN A 123 -19.41 2.04 -3.61
CA ASN A 123 -18.98 0.72 -4.09
C ASN A 123 -18.64 0.75 -5.60
N SER A 124 -17.47 1.27 -5.95
CA SER A 124 -16.89 1.10 -7.28
C SER A 124 -15.37 0.86 -7.17
N PRO A 125 -14.72 0.07 -8.05
CA PRO A 125 -13.33 -0.37 -7.88
C PRO A 125 -12.30 0.77 -7.75
N THR A 126 -12.56 1.94 -8.34
CA THR A 126 -11.62 3.06 -8.46
C THR A 126 -12.01 4.30 -7.65
N THR A 127 -13.00 4.20 -6.76
CA THR A 127 -13.46 5.36 -5.97
C THR A 127 -12.54 5.69 -4.81
N THR A 128 -12.38 7.00 -4.57
CA THR A 128 -11.79 7.56 -3.34
C THR A 128 -12.78 7.62 -2.18
N TRP A 129 -14.09 7.52 -2.46
CA TRP A 129 -15.18 7.44 -1.49
C TRP A 129 -15.18 6.13 -0.71
N ARG A 130 -14.46 6.09 0.42
CA ARG A 130 -14.28 4.87 1.24
C ARG A 130 -14.38 5.18 2.72
N ARG A 131 -15.19 4.41 3.46
CA ARG A 131 -15.07 4.35 4.93
C ARG A 131 -13.77 3.67 5.29
N SER A 132 -12.79 4.46 5.74
CA SER A 132 -11.40 4.03 5.76
C SER A 132 -11.12 2.88 6.72
N LYS A 133 -11.81 2.85 7.88
CA LYS A 133 -11.66 1.82 8.91
C LYS A 133 -12.25 0.46 8.50
N ASP A 134 -13.36 0.45 7.78
CA ASP A 134 -14.06 -0.79 7.38
C ASP A 134 -13.28 -1.59 6.33
N ARG A 135 -12.33 -0.95 5.63
CA ARG A 135 -11.55 -1.55 4.54
C ARG A 135 -10.24 -2.18 4.98
N LEU A 136 -9.71 -1.83 6.15
CA LEU A 136 -8.43 -2.33 6.67
C LEU A 136 -8.44 -3.86 6.81
N LEU A 137 -9.52 -4.40 7.35
CA LEU A 137 -9.68 -5.83 7.59
C LEU A 137 -10.70 -6.48 6.64
N TYR A 138 -11.07 -5.81 5.54
CA TYR A 138 -12.09 -6.36 4.62
C TYR A 138 -11.68 -7.71 4.04
N TRP A 139 -10.39 -7.91 3.81
CA TRP A 139 -9.86 -9.17 3.30
C TRP A 139 -10.10 -10.33 4.27
N THR A 140 -10.14 -10.10 5.60
CA THR A 140 -10.33 -11.20 6.57
C THR A 140 -11.71 -11.86 6.44
N ARG A 141 -12.70 -11.15 5.91
CA ARG A 141 -14.07 -11.65 5.72
C ARG A 141 -14.29 -12.37 4.38
N ARG A 142 -13.37 -12.23 3.43
CA ARG A 142 -13.56 -12.68 2.04
C ARG A 142 -12.52 -13.68 1.58
N LEU A 143 -11.35 -13.67 2.20
CA LEU A 143 -10.26 -14.56 1.84
C LEU A 143 -10.58 -16.00 2.28
N ARG A 144 -10.27 -16.98 1.44
CA ARG A 144 -10.33 -18.40 1.83
C ARG A 144 -9.09 -18.76 2.64
N ALA A 145 -9.21 -19.72 3.56
CA ALA A 145 -8.07 -20.19 4.36
C ALA A 145 -6.92 -20.74 3.51
N SER A 146 -7.22 -21.40 2.37
CA SER A 146 -6.19 -21.85 1.43
C SER A 146 -5.42 -20.69 0.82
N THR A 147 -6.12 -19.64 0.37
CA THR A 147 -5.51 -18.43 -0.16
C THR A 147 -4.72 -17.65 0.91
N LEU A 148 -5.16 -17.68 2.17
CA LEU A 148 -4.39 -17.10 3.28
C LEU A 148 -3.02 -17.76 3.39
N ARG A 149 -3.01 -19.10 3.44
CA ARG A 149 -1.78 -19.89 3.55
C ARG A 149 -0.89 -19.67 2.33
N GLU A 150 -1.46 -19.72 1.13
CA GLU A 150 -0.75 -19.46 -0.13
C GLU A 150 0.00 -18.11 -0.08
N ILE A 151 -0.68 -17.04 0.32
CA ILE A 151 -0.09 -15.70 0.40
C ILE A 151 0.95 -15.63 1.51
N GLN A 152 0.65 -16.09 2.73
CA GLN A 152 1.59 -15.99 3.85
C GLN A 152 2.85 -16.85 3.64
N LEU A 153 2.73 -18.00 2.97
CA LEU A 153 3.89 -18.82 2.59
C LEU A 153 4.78 -18.11 1.56
N ALA A 154 4.17 -17.48 0.55
CA ALA A 154 4.91 -16.80 -0.50
C ALA A 154 5.48 -15.44 -0.07
N CYS A 155 4.81 -14.75 0.84
CA CYS A 155 5.06 -13.35 1.16
C CYS A 155 5.53 -13.11 2.59
N GLY A 156 5.69 -14.13 3.43
CA GLY A 156 5.87 -13.96 4.87
C GLY A 156 7.02 -13.02 5.24
N THR A 157 8.20 -13.25 4.67
CA THR A 157 9.38 -12.39 4.88
C THR A 157 9.14 -10.95 4.41
N THR A 158 8.50 -10.77 3.25
CA THR A 158 8.19 -9.44 2.72
C THR A 158 7.17 -8.72 3.58
N MET A 159 6.16 -9.44 4.05
CA MET A 159 5.13 -8.93 4.95
C MET A 159 5.76 -8.40 6.24
N GLU A 160 6.66 -9.15 6.85
CA GLU A 160 7.38 -8.74 8.06
C GLU A 160 8.16 -7.44 7.85
N LYS A 161 8.87 -7.30 6.73
CA LYS A 161 9.63 -6.07 6.39
C LYS A 161 8.76 -4.81 6.27
N PHE A 162 7.48 -4.95 5.94
CA PHE A 162 6.52 -3.85 5.90
C PHE A 162 5.63 -3.77 7.16
N GLY A 163 5.98 -4.52 8.21
CA GLY A 163 5.29 -4.52 9.50
C GLY A 163 3.93 -5.23 9.47
N TYR A 164 3.74 -6.20 8.60
CA TYR A 164 2.55 -7.05 8.57
C TYR A 164 2.81 -8.38 9.29
N LYS A 165 2.00 -8.68 10.30
CA LYS A 165 2.03 -9.94 11.04
C LYS A 165 1.27 -11.04 10.31
N LEU A 166 1.79 -12.26 10.39
CA LEU A 166 1.08 -13.47 9.96
C LEU A 166 -0.08 -13.76 10.93
N VAL A 167 -1.18 -14.26 10.39
CA VAL A 167 -2.33 -14.70 11.19
C VAL A 167 -2.59 -16.18 10.93
N GLU A 168 -2.90 -16.93 11.98
CA GLU A 168 -3.18 -18.38 11.87
C GLU A 168 -4.55 -18.66 11.25
N ASN A 169 -5.54 -17.85 11.61
CA ASN A 169 -6.90 -17.98 11.14
C ASN A 169 -7.58 -16.61 10.97
N LEU A 170 -8.74 -16.62 10.32
CA LEU A 170 -9.50 -15.40 9.99
C LEU A 170 -10.52 -15.00 11.07
N SER A 171 -10.62 -15.76 12.15
CA SER A 171 -11.61 -15.54 13.20
C SER A 171 -11.16 -14.43 14.15
N ARG A 172 -12.00 -13.40 14.32
CA ARG A 172 -11.78 -12.30 15.29
C ARG A 172 -10.44 -11.56 15.12
N VAL A 173 -9.95 -11.46 13.89
CA VAL A 173 -8.76 -10.65 13.57
C VAL A 173 -9.06 -9.17 13.77
N ASN A 174 -8.21 -8.47 14.53
CA ASN A 174 -8.23 -7.02 14.71
C ASN A 174 -6.95 -6.42 14.10
N ILE A 175 -6.80 -5.09 14.17
CA ILE A 175 -5.66 -4.42 13.53
C ILE A 175 -4.32 -4.70 14.24
N SER A 176 -4.31 -4.85 15.57
CA SER A 176 -3.08 -5.11 16.35
C SER A 176 -2.53 -6.53 16.14
N HIS A 177 -3.39 -7.46 15.73
CA HIS A 177 -2.99 -8.79 15.27
C HIS A 177 -2.34 -8.78 13.88
N VAL A 178 -2.55 -7.72 13.09
CA VAL A 178 -2.16 -7.65 11.67
C VAL A 178 -1.00 -6.70 11.44
N LEU A 179 -0.90 -5.63 12.23
CA LEU A 179 0.13 -4.61 12.09
C LEU A 179 1.09 -4.59 13.26
N THR A 180 2.33 -4.27 12.95
CA THR A 180 3.32 -3.71 13.88
C THR A 180 3.79 -2.37 13.35
N ASP A 181 4.42 -1.58 14.21
CA ASP A 181 5.12 -0.37 13.79
C ASP A 181 6.24 -0.73 12.81
N ILE A 182 6.45 0.16 11.85
CA ILE A 182 7.51 0.02 10.87
C ILE A 182 8.72 0.76 11.42
N GLU A 183 9.80 0.04 11.73
CA GLU A 183 11.09 0.66 12.04
C GLU A 183 11.77 1.09 10.73
N HIS A 184 11.59 2.35 10.30
CA HIS A 184 12.31 2.96 9.18
C HIS A 184 12.91 4.30 9.58
#